data_AF-F9G5P2-F1
#
_entry.id   AF-F9G5P2-F1
#
_cell.length_a   1.000
_cell.length_b   1.000
_cell.length_c   1.000
_cell.angle_alpha   90.00
_cell.angle_beta   90.00
_cell.angle_gamma   90.00
#
_symmetry.space_group_name_H-M   'P 1'
#
loop_
_entity.id
_entity.type
_entity.pdbx_description
1 polymer ?
#
loop_
_entity_poly.entity_id
_entity_poly.type
_entity_poly.pdbx_seq_one_letter_code
_entity_poly.pdbx_strand_id
1 'polypeptide(L)'
;MSQSTPMEYTPLLLKGFSAWIVYHGASHVVRGIKEYLPQIERATLPPSTISLMDSQIRFLGGTYIGYGAALCWTSYDIRERQLALNILLAGLALGGIGRAISAAVFGWGFPWVQRATITEIVVPPLVYWFGSRKYV
;
A
#
# COMPACT_ATOMS: atom_id res chain seq x y z
N MET A 1 -2.09 -26.44 34.67
CA MET A 1 -1.98 -25.01 34.33
C MET A 1 -1.93 -24.90 32.81
N SER A 2 -3.01 -24.43 32.19
CA SER A 2 -3.05 -24.19 30.74
C SER A 2 -2.15 -22.98 30.46
N GLN A 3 -1.03 -23.19 29.77
CA GLN A 3 -0.21 -22.06 29.31
C GLN A 3 -1.01 -21.35 28.21
N SER A 4 -1.51 -20.15 28.51
CA SER A 4 -2.11 -19.29 27.50
C SER A 4 -1.03 -18.90 26.50
N THR A 5 -1.09 -19.44 25.28
CA THR A 5 -0.24 -19.00 24.18
C THR A 5 -0.49 -17.51 23.94
N PRO A 6 0.53 -16.63 23.99
CA PRO A 6 0.35 -15.23 23.69
C PRO A 6 -0.28 -15.06 22.31
N MET A 7 -1.34 -14.24 22.21
CA MET A 7 -2.04 -14.03 20.96
C MET A 7 -1.12 -13.34 19.95
N GLU A 8 -0.81 -14.00 18.83
CA GLU A 8 -0.05 -13.39 17.75
C GLU A 8 -0.96 -12.49 16.90
N TYR A 9 -0.86 -11.18 17.09
CA TYR A 9 -1.65 -10.21 16.34
C TYR A 9 -1.15 -9.98 14.90
N THR A 10 0.10 -10.32 14.59
CA THR A 10 0.73 -10.05 13.29
C THR A 10 -0.10 -10.59 12.11
N PRO A 11 -0.54 -11.86 12.09
CA PRO A 11 -1.34 -12.39 10.98
C PRO A 11 -2.66 -11.65 10.81
N LEU A 12 -3.35 -11.31 11.90
CA LEU A 12 -4.61 -10.59 11.87
C LEU A 12 -4.44 -9.16 11.33
N LEU A 13 -3.40 -8.45 11.79
CA LEU A 13 -3.09 -7.10 11.33
C LEU A 13 -2.73 -7.09 9.84
N LEU A 14 -1.96 -8.08 9.36
CA LEU A 14 -1.64 -8.23 7.94
C LEU A 14 -2.89 -8.48 7.09
N LYS A 15 -3.85 -9.27 7.57
CA LYS A 15 -5.13 -9.49 6.88
C LYS A 15 -5.97 -8.22 6.82
N GLY A 16 -6.06 -7.49 7.93
CA GLY A 16 -6.77 -6.20 7.98
C GLY A 16 -6.16 -5.18 7.03
N PHE A 17 -4.83 -5.07 7.03
CA PHE A 17 -4.11 -4.15 6.14
C PHE A 17 -4.23 -4.58 4.66
N SER A 18 -4.16 -5.89 4.38
CA SER A 18 -4.43 -6.43 3.05
C SER A 18 -5.81 -6.04 2.53
N ALA A 19 -6.87 -6.22 3.32
CA ALA A 19 -8.22 -5.86 2.92
C ALA A 19 -8.33 -4.35 2.60
N TRP A 20 -7.67 -3.51 3.40
CA TRP A 20 -7.60 -2.07 3.16
C TRP A 20 -6.86 -1.73 1.85
N ILE A 21 -5.74 -2.39 1.53
CA ILE A 21 -5.03 -2.22 0.25
C ILE A 21 -5.91 -2.64 -0.93
N VAL A 22 -6.58 -3.80 -0.84
CA VAL A 22 -7.47 -4.30 -1.90
C VAL A 22 -8.62 -3.31 -2.14
N TYR A 23 -9.21 -2.76 -1.08
CA TYR A 23 -10.26 -1.77 -1.18
C TYR A 23 -9.81 -0.51 -1.95
N HIS A 24 -8.64 0.05 -1.61
CA HIS A 24 -8.10 1.21 -2.34
C HIS A 24 -7.74 0.87 -3.78
N GLY A 25 -7.15 -0.31 -4.02
CA GLY A 25 -6.88 -0.78 -5.36
C GLY A 25 -8.14 -0.87 -6.22
N ALA A 26 -9.23 -1.43 -5.67
CA ALA A 26 -10.52 -1.47 -6.33
C ALA A 26 -11.09 -0.07 -6.58
N SER A 27 -10.97 0.85 -5.61
CA SER A 27 -11.38 2.26 -5.79
C SER A 27 -10.64 2.90 -6.97
N HIS A 28 -9.32 2.73 -7.07
CA HIS A 28 -8.50 3.25 -8.18
C HIS A 28 -8.90 2.65 -9.52
N VAL A 29 -9.13 1.33 -9.59
CA VAL A 29 -9.55 0.66 -10.83
C VAL A 29 -10.89 1.19 -11.31
N VAL A 30 -11.85 1.39 -10.42
CA VAL A 30 -13.20 1.85 -10.77
C VAL A 30 -13.21 3.33 -11.13
N ARG A 31 -12.66 4.17 -10.26
CA ARG A 31 -12.80 5.63 -10.32
C ARG A 31 -11.71 6.31 -11.14
N GLY A 32 -10.53 5.69 -11.28
CA GLY A 32 -9.41 6.25 -12.03
C GLY A 32 -9.01 7.63 -11.53
N ILE A 33 -8.75 8.55 -12.45
CA ILE A 33 -8.34 9.94 -12.12
C ILE A 33 -9.40 10.71 -11.31
N LYS A 34 -10.68 10.31 -11.39
CA LYS A 34 -11.79 10.96 -10.69
C LYS A 34 -11.72 10.78 -9.17
N GLU A 35 -10.95 9.81 -8.68
CA GLU A 35 -10.72 9.61 -7.24
C GLU A 35 -9.96 10.79 -6.63
N TYR A 36 -9.07 11.42 -7.42
CA TYR A 36 -8.12 12.40 -6.91
C TYR A 36 -8.37 13.81 -7.43
N LEU A 37 -8.86 13.94 -8.66
CA LEU A 37 -9.07 15.24 -9.29
C LEU A 37 -10.55 15.51 -9.55
N PRO A 38 -11.13 16.57 -8.94
CA PRO A 38 -12.49 16.99 -9.23
C PRO A 38 -12.62 17.47 -10.68
N GLN A 39 -13.85 17.51 -11.19
CA GLN A 39 -14.10 17.88 -12.59
C GLN A 39 -13.52 19.24 -12.97
N ILE A 40 -13.60 20.23 -12.07
CA ILE A 40 -13.11 21.59 -12.30
C ILE A 40 -11.60 21.62 -12.56
N GLU A 41 -10.82 20.85 -11.80
CA GLU A 41 -9.37 20.74 -11.98
C GLU A 41 -9.02 19.91 -13.22
N ARG A 42 -9.78 18.86 -13.50
CA ARG A 42 -9.55 18.06 -14.73
C ARG A 42 -9.81 18.89 -15.99
N ALA A 43 -10.74 19.83 -15.96
CA ALA A 43 -11.05 20.67 -17.11
C ALA A 43 -9.91 21.63 -17.50
N THR A 44 -8.95 21.89 -16.60
CA THR A 44 -7.80 22.76 -16.88
C THR A 44 -6.60 22.01 -17.45
N LEU A 45 -6.66 20.67 -17.56
CA LEU A 45 -5.53 19.84 -18.01
C LEU A 45 -5.70 19.41 -19.47
N PRO A 46 -4.59 19.23 -20.22
CA PRO A 46 -4.65 18.64 -21.56
C PRO A 46 -5.30 17.25 -21.55
N PRO A 47 -6.12 16.88 -22.56
CA PRO A 47 -6.77 15.57 -22.62
C PRO A 47 -5.78 14.38 -22.56
N SER A 48 -4.60 14.53 -23.15
CA SER A 48 -3.54 13.52 -23.12
C SER A 48 -3.00 13.28 -21.70
N THR A 49 -2.81 14.35 -20.91
CA THR A 49 -2.40 14.26 -19.50
C THR A 49 -3.46 13.55 -18.67
N ILE A 50 -4.74 13.88 -18.86
CA ILE A 50 -5.85 13.22 -18.17
C ILE A 50 -5.88 11.73 -18.49
N SER A 51 -5.78 11.37 -19.78
CA SER A 51 -5.81 9.98 -20.21
C SER A 51 -4.60 9.19 -19.68
N LEU A 52 -3.41 9.79 -19.66
CA LEU A 52 -2.21 9.17 -19.12
C LEU A 52 -2.36 8.92 -17.62
N MET A 53 -2.77 9.92 -16.85
CA MET A 53 -2.96 9.79 -15.40
C MET A 53 -4.06 8.79 -15.05
N ASP A 54 -5.21 8.80 -15.75
CA ASP A 54 -6.29 7.83 -15.53
C ASP A 54 -5.80 6.39 -15.78
N SER A 55 -5.10 6.17 -16.89
CA SER A 55 -4.51 4.87 -17.21
C SER A 55 -3.52 4.39 -16.13
N GLN A 56 -2.61 5.26 -15.69
CA GLN A 56 -1.65 4.93 -14.64
C GLN A 56 -2.33 4.60 -13.30
N ILE A 57 -3.33 5.38 -12.90
CA ILE A 57 -4.07 5.16 -11.64
C ILE A 57 -4.80 3.81 -11.68
N ARG A 58 -5.46 3.48 -12.80
CA ARG A 58 -6.16 2.18 -12.93
C ARG A 58 -5.20 1.00 -12.94
N PHE A 59 -4.07 1.13 -13.65
CA PHE A 59 -3.02 0.11 -13.65
C PHE A 59 -2.49 -0.14 -12.22
N LEU A 60 -2.09 0.94 -11.54
CA LEU A 60 -1.63 0.87 -10.15
C LEU A 60 -2.70 0.32 -9.21
N GLY A 61 -3.97 0.63 -9.46
CA GLY A 61 -5.11 0.03 -8.75
C GLY A 61 -5.16 -1.49 -8.87
N GLY A 62 -5.01 -2.01 -10.08
CA GLY A 62 -4.94 -3.46 -10.33
C GLY A 62 -3.73 -4.10 -9.64
N THR A 63 -2.56 -3.45 -9.72
CA THR A 63 -1.35 -3.89 -8.99
C THR A 63 -1.56 -3.87 -7.47
N TYR A 64 -2.27 -2.87 -6.93
CA TYR A 64 -2.60 -2.79 -5.50
C TYR A 64 -3.49 -3.96 -5.07
N ILE A 65 -4.50 -4.33 -5.87
CA ILE A 65 -5.32 -5.51 -5.58
C ILE A 65 -4.46 -6.77 -5.51
N GLY A 66 -3.57 -6.96 -6.49
CA GLY A 66 -2.63 -8.10 -6.51
C GLY A 66 -1.68 -8.10 -5.30
N TYR A 67 -1.12 -6.94 -4.95
CA TYR A 67 -0.28 -6.76 -3.77
C TYR A 67 -1.05 -7.13 -2.49
N GLY A 68 -2.27 -6.61 -2.33
CA GLY A 68 -3.12 -6.90 -1.18
C GLY A 68 -3.44 -8.39 -1.07
N ALA A 69 -3.77 -9.05 -2.19
CA ALA A 69 -4.01 -10.49 -2.22
C ALA A 69 -2.75 -11.29 -1.83
N ALA A 70 -1.57 -10.92 -2.34
CA ALA A 70 -0.29 -11.53 -1.97
C ALA A 70 0.01 -11.34 -0.48
N LEU A 71 -0.25 -10.14 0.07
CA LEU A 71 -0.08 -9.88 1.49
C LEU A 71 -1.01 -10.75 2.35
N CYS A 72 -2.28 -10.89 1.96
CA CYS A 72 -3.21 -11.82 2.62
C CYS A 72 -2.66 -13.25 2.57
N TRP A 73 -2.18 -13.69 1.42
CA TRP A 73 -1.61 -15.02 1.24
C TRP A 73 -0.41 -15.28 2.17
N THR A 74 0.51 -14.32 2.31
CA THR A 74 1.64 -14.43 3.26
C THR A 74 1.19 -14.48 4.72
N SER A 75 0.06 -13.85 5.06
CA SER A 75 -0.46 -13.82 6.43
C SER A 75 -1.03 -15.16 6.91
N TYR A 76 -1.32 -16.10 6.00
CA TYR A 76 -1.80 -17.45 6.38
C TYR A 76 -0.68 -18.35 6.88
N ASP A 77 0.54 -18.17 6.37
CA ASP A 77 1.74 -18.87 6.83
C ASP A 77 2.96 -17.97 6.66
N ILE A 78 3.26 -17.18 7.69
CA ILE A 78 4.35 -16.20 7.67
C ILE A 78 5.71 -16.90 7.63
N ARG A 79 5.83 -18.07 8.28
CA ARG A 79 7.10 -18.80 8.37
C ARG A 79 7.50 -19.36 7.02
N GLU A 80 6.58 -20.03 6.33
CA GLU A 80 6.83 -20.58 5.00
C GLU A 80 7.03 -19.46 3.95
N ARG A 81 6.32 -18.33 4.09
CA ARG A 81 6.26 -17.27 3.07
C ARG A 81 7.03 -16.01 3.46
N GLN A 82 8.02 -16.17 4.31
CA GLN A 82 8.72 -15.03 4.91
C GLN A 82 9.43 -14.15 3.88
N LEU A 83 10.11 -14.77 2.92
CA LEU A 83 10.79 -14.04 1.86
C LEU A 83 9.80 -13.18 1.05
N ALA A 84 8.65 -13.76 0.69
CA ALA A 84 7.60 -13.05 -0.04
C ALA A 84 7.05 -11.87 0.79
N LEU A 85 6.81 -12.05 2.09
CA LEU A 85 6.40 -10.96 2.97
C LEU A 85 7.47 -9.86 3.02
N ASN A 86 8.75 -10.21 3.18
CA ASN A 86 9.82 -9.23 3.23
C ASN A 86 9.96 -8.44 1.91
N ILE A 87 9.76 -9.09 0.76
CA ILE A 87 9.74 -8.42 -0.56
C ILE A 87 8.57 -7.43 -0.62
N LEU A 88 7.38 -7.81 -0.16
CA LEU A 88 6.22 -6.91 -0.12
C LEU A 88 6.51 -5.69 0.78
N LEU A 89 7.00 -5.92 2.00
CA LEU A 89 7.37 -4.86 2.94
C LEU A 89 8.43 -3.91 2.37
N ALA A 90 9.47 -4.45 1.72
CA ALA A 90 10.48 -3.64 1.06
C ALA A 90 9.90 -2.85 -0.12
N GLY A 91 9.05 -3.47 -0.94
CA GLY A 91 8.36 -2.81 -2.05
C GLY A 91 7.49 -1.64 -1.61
N LEU A 92 6.77 -1.79 -0.49
CA LEU A 92 5.96 -0.71 0.09
C LEU A 92 6.83 0.45 0.57
N ALA A 93 7.95 0.15 1.27
CA ALA A 93 8.90 1.16 1.71
C ALA A 93 9.54 1.91 0.53
N LEU A 94 9.91 1.20 -0.54
CA LEU A 94 10.41 1.81 -1.78
C LEU A 94 9.37 2.71 -2.44
N GLY A 95 8.09 2.31 -2.44
CA GLY A 95 6.98 3.15 -2.89
C GLY A 95 6.88 4.45 -2.09
N GLY A 96 6.96 4.37 -0.76
CA GLY A 96 6.98 5.52 0.12
C GLY A 96 8.18 6.45 -0.12
N ILE A 97 9.37 5.89 -0.36
CA ILE A 97 10.56 6.66 -0.74
C ILE A 97 10.32 7.40 -2.07
N GLY A 98 9.73 6.72 -3.07
CA GLY A 98 9.35 7.35 -4.34
C GLY A 98 8.40 8.54 -4.15
N ARG A 99 7.41 8.42 -3.25
CA ARG A 99 6.54 9.55 -2.89
C ARG A 99 7.30 10.68 -2.20
N ALA A 100 8.20 10.36 -1.28
CA ALA A 100 9.01 11.37 -0.59
C ALA A 100 9.91 12.14 -1.57
N ILE A 101 10.51 11.46 -2.55
CA ILE A 101 11.27 12.10 -3.64
C ILE A 101 10.37 13.02 -4.45
N SER A 102 9.18 12.55 -4.86
CA SER A 102 8.21 13.38 -5.58
C SER A 102 7.82 14.63 -4.79
N ALA A 103 7.56 14.49 -3.50
CA ALA A 103 7.24 15.61 -2.62
C ALA A 103 8.41 16.57 -2.41
N ALA A 104 9.65 16.09 -2.44
CA ALA A 104 10.83 16.96 -2.38
C ALA A 104 10.98 17.81 -3.64
N VAL A 105 10.53 17.32 -4.80
CA VAL A 105 10.61 18.02 -6.09
C VAL A 105 9.42 18.95 -6.31
N PHE A 106 8.20 18.49 -5.99
CA PHE A 106 6.95 19.17 -6.35
C PHE A 106 6.14 19.67 -5.15
N GLY A 107 6.60 19.42 -3.92
CA GLY A 107 5.86 19.69 -2.69
C GLY A 107 4.80 18.61 -2.37
N TRP A 108 4.21 18.72 -1.19
CA TRP A 108 3.10 17.84 -0.76
C TRP A 108 1.80 18.26 -1.44
N GLY A 109 1.63 17.87 -2.70
CA GLY A 109 0.48 18.31 -3.52
C GLY A 109 -0.90 18.05 -2.88
N PHE A 110 -1.07 16.93 -2.18
CA PHE A 110 -2.31 16.61 -1.46
C PHE A 110 -2.05 16.19 0.00
N PRO A 111 -2.87 16.61 0.99
CA PRO A 111 -2.63 16.30 2.41
C PRO A 111 -2.56 14.81 2.75
N TRP A 112 -3.28 13.96 2.02
CA TRP A 112 -3.26 12.52 2.27
C TRP A 112 -1.94 11.86 1.81
N VAL A 113 -1.24 12.44 0.83
CA VAL A 113 0.01 11.89 0.28
C VAL A 113 1.10 11.87 1.35
N GLN A 114 1.16 12.90 2.19
CA GLN A 114 2.09 12.93 3.31
C GLN A 114 1.82 11.79 4.30
N ARG A 115 0.55 11.58 4.67
CA ARG A 115 0.15 10.48 5.58
C ARG A 115 0.44 9.11 4.98
N ALA A 116 0.13 8.92 3.69
CA ALA A 116 0.45 7.69 2.96
C ALA A 116 1.96 7.44 2.96
N THR A 117 2.76 8.46 2.63
CA THR A 117 4.23 8.36 2.58
C THR A 117 4.82 7.95 3.93
N ILE A 118 4.38 8.57 5.02
CA ILE A 118 4.80 8.20 6.37
C ILE A 118 4.42 6.74 6.67
N THR A 119 3.19 6.34 6.32
CA THR A 119 2.71 4.97 6.55
C THR A 119 3.55 3.97 5.77
N GLU A 120 3.79 4.23 4.49
CA GLU A 120 4.53 3.36 3.57
C GLU A 120 6.00 3.22 3.98
N ILE A 121 6.62 4.23 4.60
CA ILE A 121 8.01 4.17 5.08
C ILE A 121 8.12 3.54 6.48
N VAL A 122 7.21 3.88 7.39
CA VAL A 122 7.33 3.54 8.83
C VAL A 122 6.73 2.18 9.14
N VAL A 123 5.59 1.82 8.54
CA VAL A 123 4.90 0.55 8.85
C VAL A 123 5.74 -0.68 8.48
N PRO A 124 6.41 -0.76 7.32
CA PRO A 124 7.14 -1.98 6.97
C PRO A 124 8.27 -2.35 7.94
N PRO A 125 9.15 -1.41 8.37
CA PRO A 125 10.14 -1.67 9.41
C PRO A 125 9.52 -2.13 10.73
N LEU A 126 8.39 -1.53 11.15
CA LEU A 126 7.71 -1.94 12.38
C LEU A 126 7.13 -3.35 12.28
N VAL A 127 6.49 -3.68 11.16
CA VAL A 127 5.96 -5.04 10.90
C VAL A 127 7.09 -6.06 10.87
N TYR A 128 8.23 -5.74 10.26
CA TYR A 128 9.38 -6.61 10.25
C TYR A 128 9.95 -6.84 11.66
N TRP A 129 10.21 -5.77 12.42
CA TRP A 129 10.89 -5.84 13.72
C TRP A 129 10.02 -6.42 14.83
N PHE A 130 8.72 -6.15 14.83
CA PHE A 130 7.82 -6.58 15.91
C PHE A 130 6.94 -7.76 15.52
N GLY A 131 6.86 -8.08 14.23
CA GLY A 131 6.04 -9.16 13.68
C GLY A 131 6.87 -10.24 12.99
N SER A 132 7.24 -10.01 11.72
CA SER A 132 7.69 -11.08 10.83
C SER A 132 9.04 -11.71 11.19
N ARG A 133 9.96 -10.97 11.82
CA ARG A 133 11.27 -11.54 12.20
C ARG A 133 11.20 -12.62 13.28
N LYS A 134 10.09 -12.75 14.00
CA LYS A 134 9.87 -13.79 15.02
C LYS A 134 9.68 -15.19 14.41
N TYR A 135 9.41 -15.24 13.12
CA TYR A 135 9.18 -16.48 12.37
C TYR A 135 10.45 -16.98 11.65
N VAL A 136 11.57 -16.25 11.76
CA VAL A 136 12.92 -16.71 11.33
C VAL A 136 13.38 -17.85 12.22
#